data_AF-A0ABD6CQT1-F1
#
_entry.id   AF-A0ABD6CQT1-F1
#
_cell.length_a   1.000
_cell.length_b   1.000
_cell.length_c   1.000
_cell.angle_alpha   90.00
_cell.angle_beta   90.00
_cell.angle_gamma   90.00
#
_symmetry.space_group_name_H-M   'P 1'
#
loop_
_entity.id
_entity.type
_entity.pdbx_description
1 polymer ?
#
loop_
_entity_poly.entity_id
_entity_poly.type
_entity_poly.pdbx_seq_one_letter_code
_entity_poly.pdbx_strand_id
1 'polypeptide(L)'
;MTEVELPPERVEDKFKKWEETYAVENLEELPENKLQSQKHLFEAEVKEFKAEYNPGRLVTPEMAQIAGKEPLTQNQFRRVRRMIDDEADKVRMNFERAIGRRREKETERRNSFFVDLAGRVSDSLTNVSVSFELPKLR
;
A
#
# COMPACT_ATOMS: atom_id res chain seq x y z
N MET A 1 -8.67 35.54 20.31
CA MET A 1 -8.65 34.10 19.99
C MET A 1 -7.55 33.90 18.98
N THR A 2 -6.51 33.16 19.32
CA THR A 2 -5.42 32.82 18.39
C THR A 2 -6.00 31.92 17.31
N GLU A 3 -5.91 32.35 16.06
CA GLU A 3 -6.38 31.56 14.91
C GLU A 3 -5.41 30.38 14.75
N VAL A 4 -5.86 29.16 15.06
CA VAL A 4 -5.03 27.96 14.94
C VAL A 4 -5.05 27.51 13.48
N GLU A 5 -3.86 27.45 12.88
CA GLU A 5 -3.65 26.97 11.51
C GLU A 5 -4.00 25.48 11.40
N LEU A 6 -4.61 25.08 10.29
CA LEU A 6 -5.01 23.71 10.01
C LEU A 6 -4.42 23.24 8.66
N PRO A 7 -3.80 22.04 8.60
CA PRO A 7 -3.62 21.10 9.69
C PRO A 7 -2.61 21.60 10.74
N PRO A 8 -2.71 21.11 11.99
CA PRO A 8 -1.65 21.26 12.98
C PRO A 8 -0.32 20.67 12.46
N GLU A 9 0.81 21.24 12.88
CA GLU A 9 2.16 20.79 12.46
C GLU A 9 2.36 19.27 12.66
N ARG A 10 1.90 18.71 13.78
CA ARG A 10 1.95 17.26 14.05
C ARG A 10 1.23 16.43 12.99
N VAL A 11 0.13 16.95 12.44
CA VAL A 11 -0.64 16.29 11.38
C VAL A 11 0.07 16.42 10.05
N GLU A 12 0.61 17.60 9.72
CA GLU A 12 1.40 17.80 8.51
C GLU A 12 2.64 16.90 8.48
N ASP A 13 3.38 16.82 9.59
CA ASP A 13 4.55 15.96 9.70
C ASP A 13 4.18 14.48 9.57
N LYS A 14 3.00 14.09 10.08
CA LYS A 14 2.50 12.74 9.90
C LYS A 14 2.21 12.44 8.43
N PHE A 15 1.60 13.39 7.72
CA PHE A 15 1.31 13.27 6.29
C PHE A 15 2.59 13.16 5.46
N LYS A 16 3.59 14.01 5.70
CA LYS A 16 4.91 13.91 5.05
C LYS A 16 5.55 12.53 5.28
N LYS A 17 5.51 12.04 6.52
CA LYS A 17 6.02 10.69 6.83
C LYS A 17 5.26 9.60 6.08
N TRP A 18 3.95 9.71 5.94
CA TRP A 18 3.16 8.76 5.16
C TRP A 18 3.49 8.82 3.67
N GLU A 19 3.63 10.02 3.11
CA GLU A 19 4.02 10.23 1.72
C GLU A 19 5.39 9.61 1.43
N GLU A 20 6.37 9.82 2.30
CA GLU A 20 7.71 9.23 2.17
C GLU A 20 7.69 7.70 2.38
N THR A 21 7.08 7.22 3.47
CA THR A 21 7.15 5.80 3.85
C THR A 21 6.35 4.92 2.90
N TYR A 22 5.17 5.40 2.48
CA TYR A 22 4.23 4.66 1.64
C TYR A 22 4.15 5.21 0.22
N ALA A 23 5.24 5.84 -0.24
CA ALA A 23 5.48 6.11 -1.65
C ALA A 23 5.38 4.80 -2.46
N VAL A 24 4.84 4.88 -3.69
CA VAL A 24 4.65 3.70 -4.53
C VAL A 24 5.99 3.00 -4.80
N GLU A 25 7.04 3.78 -5.01
CA GLU A 25 8.41 3.33 -5.27
C GLU A 25 8.93 2.45 -4.13
N ASN A 26 8.74 2.89 -2.88
CA ASN A 26 9.17 2.16 -1.68
C ASN A 26 8.33 0.90 -1.46
N LEU A 27 7.02 1.00 -1.67
CA LEU A 27 6.10 -0.13 -1.56
C LEU A 27 6.40 -1.21 -2.61
N GLU A 28 6.73 -0.81 -3.84
CA GLU A 28 7.08 -1.72 -4.92
C GLU A 28 8.31 -2.57 -4.63
N GLU A 29 9.19 -2.19 -3.70
CA GLU A 29 10.33 -3.03 -3.32
C GLU A 29 9.90 -4.26 -2.51
N LEU A 30 8.71 -4.21 -1.90
CA LEU A 30 8.20 -5.29 -1.06
C LEU A 30 7.55 -6.41 -1.89
N PRO A 31 7.62 -7.68 -1.43
CA PRO A 31 6.82 -8.76 -1.98
C PRO A 31 5.33 -8.61 -1.62
N GLU A 32 4.44 -9.22 -2.39
CA GLU A 32 2.98 -9.03 -2.26
C GLU A 32 2.44 -9.34 -0.85
N ASN A 33 2.92 -10.40 -0.21
CA ASN A 33 2.52 -10.76 1.16
C ASN A 33 2.90 -9.67 2.19
N LYS A 34 4.05 -9.00 1.98
CA LYS A 34 4.50 -7.90 2.83
C LYS A 34 3.72 -6.63 2.53
N LEU A 35 3.35 -6.37 1.27
CA LEU A 35 2.46 -5.27 0.91
C LEU A 35 1.11 -5.34 1.63
N GLN A 36 0.47 -6.51 1.64
CA GLN A 36 -0.80 -6.72 2.36
C GLN A 36 -0.64 -6.50 3.88
N SER A 37 0.44 -7.05 4.45
CA SER A 37 0.74 -6.87 5.88
C SER A 37 0.96 -5.40 6.23
N GLN A 38 1.72 -4.67 5.41
CA GLN A 38 1.97 -3.24 5.59
C GLN A 38 0.71 -2.41 5.43
N LYS A 39 -0.16 -2.74 4.47
CA LYS A 39 -1.47 -2.10 4.33
C LYS A 39 -2.29 -2.24 5.62
N HIS A 40 -2.32 -3.42 6.23
CA HIS A 40 -3.03 -3.62 7.50
C HIS A 40 -2.43 -2.81 8.67
N LEU A 41 -1.10 -2.73 8.77
CA LEU A 41 -0.43 -1.91 9.77
C LEU A 41 -0.76 -0.43 9.57
N PHE A 42 -0.74 0.04 8.33
CA PHE A 42 -1.12 1.40 7.97
C PHE A 42 -2.57 1.71 8.37
N GLU A 43 -3.53 0.83 8.09
CA GLU A 43 -4.93 1.04 8.50
C GLU A 43 -5.10 1.12 10.02
N ALA A 44 -4.34 0.31 10.77
CA ALA A 44 -4.33 0.39 12.23
C ALA A 44 -3.76 1.73 12.71
N GLU A 45 -2.66 2.18 12.11
CA GLU A 45 -2.03 3.48 12.38
C GLU A 45 -2.98 4.65 12.09
N VAL A 46 -3.67 4.64 10.95
CA VAL A 46 -4.70 5.65 10.60
C VAL A 46 -5.80 5.68 11.66
N LYS A 47 -6.28 4.50 12.08
CA LYS A 47 -7.34 4.40 13.09
C LYS A 47 -6.91 4.97 14.44
N GLU A 48 -5.69 4.63 14.88
CA GLU A 48 -5.11 5.16 16.11
C GLU A 48 -4.94 6.67 16.03
N PHE A 49 -4.34 7.16 14.94
CA PHE A 49 -4.09 8.59 14.74
C PHE A 49 -5.40 9.39 14.73
N LYS A 50 -6.43 8.91 14.02
CA LYS A 50 -7.76 9.55 14.05
C LYS A 50 -8.37 9.57 15.45
N ALA A 51 -8.13 8.56 16.27
CA ALA A 51 -8.67 8.49 17.63
C ALA A 51 -8.11 9.60 18.53
N GLU A 52 -6.85 9.99 18.33
CA GLU A 52 -6.24 11.13 19.03
C GLU A 52 -7.03 12.43 18.77
N TYR A 53 -7.43 12.64 17.51
CA TYR A 53 -8.22 13.79 17.05
C TYR A 53 -9.74 13.61 17.22
N ASN A 54 -10.20 12.64 18.01
CA ASN A 54 -11.61 12.53 18.34
C ASN A 54 -12.04 13.73 19.23
N PRO A 55 -13.02 14.54 18.81
CA PRO A 55 -13.47 15.71 19.58
C PRO A 55 -14.06 15.34 20.95
N GLY A 56 -14.67 14.16 21.10
CA GLY A 56 -15.33 13.75 22.34
C GLY A 56 -16.35 14.78 22.85
N ARG A 57 -16.40 14.97 24.17
CA ARG A 57 -17.20 16.02 24.85
C ARG A 57 -16.44 17.35 25.02
N LEU A 58 -15.20 17.45 24.51
CA LEU A 58 -14.36 18.63 24.66
C LEU A 58 -14.75 19.62 23.56
N VAL A 59 -15.41 20.71 23.95
CA VAL A 59 -16.09 21.61 23.00
C VAL A 59 -15.26 22.85 22.69
N THR A 60 -14.38 23.27 23.61
CA THR A 60 -13.56 24.48 23.49
C THR A 60 -12.06 24.17 23.45
N PRO A 61 -11.25 25.06 22.84
CA PRO A 61 -9.79 24.96 22.82
C PRO A 61 -9.16 24.78 24.21
N GLU A 62 -9.66 25.49 25.22
CA GLU A 62 -9.13 25.45 26.59
C GLU A 62 -9.38 24.08 27.23
N MET A 63 -10.58 23.50 27.03
CA MET A 63 -10.87 22.14 27.51
C MET A 63 -9.99 21.10 26.83
N ALA A 64 -9.72 21.26 25.54
CA ALA A 64 -8.83 20.36 24.80
C ALA A 64 -7.40 20.45 25.32
N GLN A 65 -6.91 21.65 25.58
CA GLN A 65 -5.58 21.88 26.17
C GLN A 65 -5.45 21.26 27.57
N ILE A 66 -6.46 21.43 28.44
CA ILE A 66 -6.49 20.80 29.77
C ILE A 66 -6.47 19.28 29.67
N ALA A 67 -7.11 18.71 28.65
CA ALA A 67 -7.09 17.27 28.38
C ALA A 67 -5.81 16.78 27.67
N GLY A 68 -4.80 17.64 27.51
CA GLY A 68 -3.53 17.30 26.85
C GLY A 68 -3.64 17.14 25.33
N LYS A 69 -4.70 17.67 24.72
CA LYS A 69 -4.89 17.71 23.26
C LYS A 69 -4.50 19.08 22.72
N GLU A 70 -4.36 19.13 21.39
CA GLU A 70 -4.24 20.40 20.70
C GLU A 70 -5.46 21.30 20.97
N PRO A 71 -5.26 22.62 21.14
CA PRO A 71 -6.30 23.57 21.50
C PRO A 71 -7.20 23.88 20.30
N LEU A 72 -7.93 22.88 19.84
CA LEU A 72 -8.83 22.96 18.70
C LEU A 72 -10.29 23.00 19.16
N THR A 73 -11.11 23.71 18.39
CA THR A 73 -12.57 23.61 18.51
C THR A 73 -13.07 22.26 17.98
N GLN A 74 -14.30 21.91 18.34
CA GLN A 74 -14.93 20.69 17.86
C GLN A 74 -14.98 20.59 16.32
N ASN A 75 -15.21 21.72 15.64
CA ASN A 75 -15.25 21.79 14.18
C ASN A 75 -13.87 21.61 13.56
N GLN A 76 -12.83 22.17 14.19
CA GLN A 76 -11.44 21.98 13.75
C GLN A 76 -11.02 20.52 13.93
N PHE A 77 -11.32 19.86 15.04
CA PHE A 77 -11.09 18.41 15.19
C PHE A 77 -11.76 17.58 14.08
N ARG A 78 -13.03 17.87 13.76
CA ARG A 78 -13.73 17.20 12.65
C ARG A 78 -13.08 17.47 11.30
N ARG A 79 -12.51 18.67 11.11
CA ARG A 79 -11.80 19.03 9.88
C ARG A 79 -10.47 18.28 9.76
N VAL A 80 -9.68 18.25 10.83
CA VAL A 80 -8.45 17.46 10.90
C VAL A 80 -8.71 15.99 10.62
N ARG A 81 -9.74 15.39 11.25
CA ARG A 81 -10.12 14.00 10.99
C ARG A 81 -10.46 13.71 9.53
N ARG A 82 -11.09 14.67 8.83
CA ARG A 82 -11.37 14.57 7.40
C ARG A 82 -10.08 14.64 6.58
N MET A 83 -9.19 15.59 6.89
CA MET A 83 -7.88 15.66 6.25
C MET A 83 -7.07 14.37 6.43
N ILE A 84 -7.14 13.72 7.60
CA ILE A 84 -6.49 12.42 7.85
C ILE A 84 -7.10 11.33 6.95
N ASP A 85 -8.42 11.32 6.76
CA ASP A 85 -9.07 10.38 5.85
C ASP A 85 -8.65 10.61 4.40
N ASP A 86 -8.67 11.88 3.95
CA ASP A 86 -8.29 12.27 2.60
C ASP A 86 -6.83 11.85 2.29
N GLU A 87 -5.91 12.07 3.24
CA GLU A 87 -4.52 11.66 3.08
C GLU A 87 -4.36 10.14 3.12
N ALA A 88 -5.09 9.47 4.01
CA ALA A 88 -5.08 8.01 4.08
C ALA A 88 -5.58 7.36 2.79
N ASP A 89 -6.57 7.95 2.12
CA ASP A 89 -7.05 7.48 0.82
C ASP A 89 -5.98 7.57 -0.27
N LYS A 90 -5.15 8.63 -0.27
CA LYS A 90 -4.01 8.72 -1.19
C LYS A 90 -3.02 7.58 -0.97
N VAL A 91 -2.70 7.29 0.29
CA VAL A 91 -1.79 6.18 0.64
C VAL A 91 -2.40 4.83 0.27
N ARG A 92 -3.70 4.62 0.48
CA ARG A 92 -4.42 3.40 0.05
C ARG A 92 -4.29 3.17 -1.45
N MET A 93 -4.46 4.23 -2.25
CA MET A 93 -4.24 4.15 -3.70
C MET A 93 -2.79 3.77 -4.05
N ASN A 94 -1.80 4.22 -3.28
CA ASN A 94 -0.40 3.83 -3.50
C ASN A 94 -0.19 2.34 -3.25
N PHE A 95 -0.76 1.79 -2.18
CA PHE A 95 -0.77 0.34 -1.94
C PHE A 95 -1.41 -0.43 -3.10
N GLU A 96 -2.56 0.02 -3.60
CA GLU A 96 -3.24 -0.63 -4.72
C GLU A 96 -2.39 -0.61 -6.00
N ARG A 97 -1.75 0.52 -6.32
CA ARG A 97 -0.82 0.63 -7.44
C ARG A 97 0.38 -0.30 -7.29
N ALA A 98 1.00 -0.33 -6.11
CA ALA A 98 2.16 -1.18 -5.85
C ALA A 98 1.82 -2.67 -5.96
N ILE A 99 0.66 -3.09 -5.43
CA ILE A 99 0.17 -4.47 -5.56
C ILE A 99 -0.11 -4.82 -7.03
N GLY A 100 -0.77 -3.92 -7.78
CA GLY A 100 -1.05 -4.12 -9.20
C GLY A 100 0.23 -4.32 -10.01
N ARG A 101 1.19 -3.40 -9.89
CA ARG A 101 2.49 -3.47 -10.59
C ARG A 101 3.28 -4.71 -10.21
N ARG A 102 3.21 -5.16 -8.95
CA ARG A 102 3.86 -6.41 -8.52
C ARG A 102 3.25 -7.64 -9.17
N ARG A 103 1.92 -7.73 -9.24
CA ARG A 103 1.23 -8.85 -9.91
C ARG A 103 1.53 -8.91 -11.40
N GLU A 104 1.61 -7.77 -12.07
CA GLU A 104 2.02 -7.68 -13.47
C GLU A 104 3.43 -8.24 -13.67
N LYS A 105 4.41 -7.75 -12.88
CA LYS A 105 5.81 -8.23 -12.92
C LYS A 105 5.93 -9.73 -12.65
N GLU A 106 5.14 -10.27 -11.71
CA GLU A 106 5.15 -11.72 -11.43
C GLU A 106 4.51 -12.54 -12.57
N THR A 107 3.44 -12.03 -13.16
CA THR A 107 2.77 -12.68 -14.30
C THR A 107 3.67 -12.72 -15.53
N GLU A 108 4.35 -11.62 -15.83
CA GLU A 108 5.35 -11.55 -16.90
C GLU A 108 6.48 -12.56 -16.69
N ARG A 109 7.03 -12.64 -15.47
CA ARG A 109 8.08 -13.62 -15.12
C ARG A 109 7.60 -15.07 -15.29
N ARG A 110 6.38 -15.37 -14.86
CA ARG A 110 5.78 -16.71 -15.03
C ARG A 110 5.63 -17.03 -16.51
N ASN A 111 5.07 -16.11 -17.30
CA ASN A 111 4.90 -16.29 -18.74
C ASN A 111 6.24 -16.49 -19.45
N SER A 112 7.27 -15.70 -19.12
CA SER A 112 8.61 -15.90 -19.70
C SER A 112 9.21 -17.27 -19.35
N PHE A 113 9.00 -17.74 -18.12
CA PHE A 113 9.47 -19.06 -17.69
C PHE A 113 8.78 -20.20 -18.44
N PHE A 114 7.46 -20.11 -18.65
CA PHE A 114 6.72 -21.09 -19.45
C PHE A 114 7.17 -21.10 -20.91
N VAL A 115 7.44 -19.94 -21.51
CA VAL A 115 7.96 -19.82 -22.88
C VAL A 115 9.34 -20.47 -23.00
N ASP A 116 10.27 -20.21 -22.07
CA ASP A 116 11.60 -20.83 -22.07
C ASP A 116 11.53 -22.36 -21.91
N LEU A 117 10.67 -22.86 -21.01
CA LEU A 117 10.48 -24.30 -20.84
C LEU A 117 9.91 -24.97 -22.10
N ALA A 118 8.91 -24.36 -22.73
CA ALA A 118 8.32 -24.87 -23.97
C ALA A 118 9.33 -24.89 -25.13
N GLY A 119 10.16 -23.85 -25.26
CA GLY A 119 11.25 -23.80 -26.23
C GLY A 119 12.25 -24.94 -26.03
N ARG A 120 12.71 -25.16 -24.79
CA ARG A 120 13.67 -26.25 -24.48
C ARG A 120 13.10 -27.64 -24.75
N VAL A 121 11.82 -27.88 -24.44
CA VAL A 121 11.17 -29.17 -24.74
C VAL A 121 11.06 -29.37 -26.25
N SER A 122 10.66 -28.34 -27.01
CA SER A 122 10.58 -28.41 -28.47
C SER A 122 11.94 -28.72 -29.10
N ASP A 123 13.01 -28.05 -28.66
CA ASP A 123 14.37 -28.28 -29.15
C ASP A 123 14.92 -29.66 -28.78
N SER A 124 14.47 -30.23 -27.65
CA SER A 124 14.82 -31.61 -27.28
C SER A 124 14.07 -32.66 -28.10
N LEU A 125 12.85 -32.37 -28.59
CA LEU A 125 12.08 -33.30 -29.41
C LEU A 125 12.49 -33.26 -30.89
N THR A 126 12.94 -32.11 -31.39
CA THR A 126 13.39 -31.98 -32.79
C THR A 126 14.81 -32.52 -33.05
N ASN A 127 15.64 -32.67 -32.01
CA ASN A 127 16.97 -33.30 -32.10
C ASN A 127 16.99 -34.82 -31.85
N VAL A 128 15.86 -35.45 -31.50
CA VAL A 128 15.78 -36.90 -31.44
C VAL A 128 15.27 -37.39 -32.80
N SER A 129 16.20 -37.70 -33.70
CA SER A 129 15.94 -38.51 -34.87
C SER A 129 15.51 -39.91 -34.41
N VAL A 130 14.21 -40.10 -34.19
CA VAL A 130 13.68 -41.41 -33.84
C VAL A 130 13.63 -42.27 -35.10
N SER A 131 14.71 -42.99 -35.37
CA SER A 131 14.75 -44.07 -36.36
C SER A 131 13.96 -45.27 -35.83
N PHE A 132 12.65 -45.28 -36.04
CA PHE A 132 11.84 -46.48 -35.87
C PHE A 132 11.96 -47.35 -37.13
N GLU A 133 12.82 -48.36 -37.09
CA GLU A 133 12.70 -49.51 -37.99
C GLU A 133 11.49 -50.35 -37.55
N LEU A 134 10.39 -50.28 -38.30
CA LEU A 134 9.24 -51.17 -38.15
C LEU A 134 9.63 -52.58 -38.61
N PRO A 135 9.47 -53.63 -37.77
CA PRO A 135 9.77 -54.99 -38.18
C PRO A 135 8.75 -55.45 -39.24
N LYS A 136 9.27 -55.97 -40.36
CA LYS A 136 8.45 -56.51 -41.44
C LYS A 136 7.72 -57.76 -40.94
N LEU A 137 6.39 -57.70 -40.94
CA LEU A 137 5.52 -58.86 -40.70
C LEU A 137 5.72 -59.88 -41.83
N ARG A 138 6.07 -61.12 -41.47
CA ARG A 138 6.04 -62.31 -42.34
C ARG A 138 4.79 -63.12 -42.04
#